data_AF-A0A958CNM4-F1
#
_entry.id   AF-A0A958CNM4-F1
#
_cell.length_a   1.000
_cell.length_b   1.000
_cell.length_c   1.000
_cell.angle_alpha   90.00
_cell.angle_beta   90.00
_cell.angle_gamma   90.00
#
_symmetry.space_group_name_H-M   'P 1'
#
loop_
_entity.id
_entity.type
_entity.pdbx_description
1 polymer ?
#
loop_
_entity_poly.entity_id
_entity_poly.type
_entity_poly.pdbx_seq_one_letter_code
_entity_poly.pdbx_strand_id
1 'polypeptide(L)'
;MTEATLSLAQSIDAFADLTQNLTDTDLDRPWAWNSYDEEGVRFAFFRVFEELRTLTVHLQQERQIAGRPPSSAQRILAQYHVAYRDLYAAMRGIDATTLDTPPAEAEWPVRQALGHIAGADAGFFTVLVNALTQLRAGVSEPVKMDLETYEAILGMKATDEDAALEGPLTGIVAFHEMIHGRILAELADISEDELALPSVYWESGPLSVRFRLHRFESHMRQHTVQIDKTLVALGHGPTEARRLLRMIYGALAGAEGALIGAEEVGADLVSATANAIAGYTAEIAVVLGQ
;
A
#
# COMPACT_ATOMS: atom_id res chain seq x y z
N MET A 1 -6.50 -32.39 9.60
CA MET A 1 -5.68 -31.34 8.95
C MET A 1 -6.26 -30.03 9.40
N THR A 2 -5.55 -29.27 10.22
CA THR A 2 -5.94 -27.89 10.56
C THR A 2 -5.79 -27.06 9.30
N GLU A 3 -6.89 -26.48 8.79
CA GLU A 3 -6.81 -25.46 7.73
C GLU A 3 -5.84 -24.37 8.18
N ALA A 4 -4.91 -23.98 7.31
CA ALA A 4 -4.01 -22.87 7.60
C ALA A 4 -4.84 -21.59 7.63
N THR A 5 -4.88 -20.92 8.78
CA THR A 5 -5.52 -19.61 8.92
C THR A 5 -4.83 -18.60 8.01
N LEU A 6 -5.60 -17.97 7.11
CA LEU A 6 -5.11 -16.91 6.24
C LEU A 6 -4.68 -15.70 7.08
N SER A 7 -3.65 -14.97 6.61
CA SER A 7 -3.35 -13.64 7.15
C SER A 7 -4.49 -12.66 6.85
N LEU A 8 -4.49 -11.50 7.52
CA LEU A 8 -5.48 -10.46 7.26
C LEU A 8 -5.46 -10.02 5.79
N ALA A 9 -4.28 -9.72 5.24
CA ALA A 9 -4.12 -9.36 3.84
C ALA A 9 -4.60 -10.50 2.90
N GLN A 10 -4.24 -11.75 3.19
CA GLN A 10 -4.69 -12.90 2.39
C GLN A 10 -6.22 -13.10 2.42
N SER A 11 -6.86 -12.80 3.56
CA SER A 11 -8.32 -12.87 3.67
C SER A 11 -9.01 -11.79 2.83
N ILE A 12 -8.41 -10.60 2.77
CA ILE A 12 -8.86 -9.50 1.89
C ILE A 12 -8.60 -9.81 0.42
N ASP A 13 -7.44 -10.39 0.07
CA ASP A 13 -7.16 -10.83 -1.29
C ASP A 13 -8.16 -11.88 -1.76
N ALA A 14 -8.50 -12.86 -0.93
CA ALA A 14 -9.53 -13.85 -1.23
C ALA A 14 -10.91 -13.22 -1.45
N PHE A 15 -11.32 -12.28 -0.59
CA PHE A 15 -12.56 -11.52 -0.78
C PHE A 15 -12.53 -10.72 -2.09
N ALA A 16 -11.42 -10.05 -2.38
CA ALA A 16 -11.26 -9.26 -3.60
C ALA A 16 -11.27 -10.13 -4.86
N ASP A 17 -10.64 -11.31 -4.84
CA ASP A 17 -10.62 -12.21 -5.98
C ASP A 17 -12.00 -12.73 -6.34
N LEU A 18 -12.80 -13.06 -5.33
CA LEU A 18 -14.21 -13.45 -5.49
C LEU A 18 -15.06 -12.31 -6.07
N THR A 19 -14.79 -11.07 -5.69
CA THR A 19 -15.75 -9.95 -5.85
C THR A 19 -15.35 -8.85 -6.85
N GLN A 20 -14.10 -8.81 -7.33
CA GLN A 20 -13.59 -7.73 -8.19
C GLN A 20 -14.30 -7.58 -9.55
N ASN A 21 -14.95 -8.65 -10.01
CA ASN A 21 -15.63 -8.72 -11.31
C ASN A 21 -17.16 -8.73 -11.18
N LEU A 22 -17.71 -8.50 -9.98
CA LEU A 22 -19.15 -8.43 -9.81
C LEU A 22 -19.74 -7.25 -10.59
N THR A 23 -20.83 -7.53 -11.28
CA THR A 23 -21.69 -6.52 -11.90
C THR A 23 -22.66 -5.95 -10.87
N ASP A 24 -23.33 -4.84 -11.20
CA ASP A 24 -24.39 -4.27 -10.34
C ASP A 24 -25.49 -5.29 -10.02
N THR A 25 -25.82 -6.17 -10.99
CA THR A 25 -26.78 -7.27 -10.78
C THR A 25 -26.27 -8.33 -9.81
N ASP A 26 -24.96 -8.61 -9.81
CA ASP A 26 -24.39 -9.53 -8.82
C ASP A 26 -24.35 -8.90 -7.42
N LEU A 27 -24.07 -7.59 -7.34
CA LEU A 27 -24.10 -6.82 -6.09
C LEU A 27 -25.50 -6.77 -5.46
N ASP A 28 -26.56 -6.80 -6.29
CA ASP A 28 -27.96 -6.80 -5.84
C ASP A 28 -28.49 -8.20 -5.45
N ARG A 29 -27.67 -9.27 -5.56
CA ARG A 29 -28.12 -10.60 -5.16
C ARG A 29 -28.47 -10.62 -3.66
N PRO A 30 -29.57 -11.28 -3.26
CA PRO A 30 -29.98 -11.31 -1.86
C PRO A 30 -28.91 -11.93 -0.96
N TRP A 31 -28.49 -11.18 0.04
CA TRP A 31 -27.66 -11.62 1.15
C TRP A 31 -28.06 -10.80 2.38
N ALA A 32 -28.10 -11.46 3.53
CA ALA A 32 -28.52 -10.84 4.78
C ALA A 32 -27.39 -10.94 5.80
N TRP A 33 -27.07 -9.82 6.43
CA TRP A 33 -26.20 -9.78 7.60
C TRP A 33 -27.07 -9.58 8.84
N ASN A 34 -27.28 -10.64 9.61
CA ASN A 34 -28.25 -10.67 10.71
C ASN A 34 -29.66 -10.23 10.22
N SER A 35 -30.17 -9.12 10.74
CA SER A 35 -31.47 -8.55 10.38
C SER A 35 -31.40 -7.50 9.26
N TYR A 36 -30.23 -7.25 8.68
CA TYR A 36 -30.05 -6.33 7.55
C TYR A 36 -30.03 -7.13 6.25
N ASP A 37 -31.13 -7.08 5.48
CA ASP A 37 -31.36 -7.92 4.30
C ASP A 37 -31.75 -7.16 3.02
N GLU A 38 -31.78 -5.83 3.06
CA GLU A 38 -32.26 -4.99 1.94
C GLU A 38 -31.18 -4.62 0.91
N GLU A 39 -29.89 -4.71 1.26
CA GLU A 39 -28.78 -4.19 0.44
C GLU A 39 -28.03 -5.26 -0.39
N GLY A 40 -28.32 -6.54 -0.18
CA GLY A 40 -27.73 -7.65 -0.92
C GLY A 40 -26.22 -7.84 -0.71
N VAL A 41 -25.55 -8.49 -1.66
CA VAL A 41 -24.09 -8.76 -1.63
C VAL A 41 -23.26 -7.47 -1.48
N ARG A 42 -23.74 -6.34 -2.00
CA ARG A 42 -23.09 -5.03 -1.81
C ARG A 42 -22.79 -4.72 -0.36
N PHE A 43 -23.68 -5.10 0.56
CA PHE A 43 -23.51 -4.84 1.99
C PHE A 43 -22.33 -5.59 2.61
N ALA A 44 -21.92 -6.72 2.02
CA ALA A 44 -20.76 -7.48 2.48
C ALA A 44 -19.46 -6.67 2.38
N PHE A 45 -19.32 -5.80 1.37
CA PHE A 45 -18.18 -4.91 1.25
C PHE A 45 -18.10 -3.93 2.44
N PHE A 46 -19.25 -3.38 2.85
CA PHE A 46 -19.32 -2.52 4.02
C PHE A 46 -19.06 -3.29 5.31
N ARG A 47 -19.46 -4.56 5.39
CA ARG A 47 -19.09 -5.40 6.54
C ARG A 47 -17.59 -5.61 6.65
N VAL A 48 -16.94 -6.01 5.57
CA VAL A 48 -15.47 -6.15 5.54
C VAL A 48 -14.78 -4.82 5.86
N PHE A 49 -15.23 -3.72 5.27
CA PHE A 49 -14.70 -2.38 5.56
C PHE A 49 -14.82 -2.04 7.05
N GLU A 50 -15.98 -2.22 7.66
CA GLU A 50 -16.23 -1.88 9.05
C GLU A 50 -15.47 -2.78 10.05
N GLU A 51 -15.26 -4.06 9.73
CA GLU A 51 -14.36 -4.92 10.51
C GLU A 51 -12.94 -4.34 10.56
N LEU A 52 -12.41 -3.91 9.41
CA LEU A 52 -11.07 -3.31 9.33
C LEU A 52 -10.99 -1.95 10.05
N ARG A 53 -12.05 -1.13 9.98
CA ARG A 53 -12.14 0.13 10.72
C ARG A 53 -12.17 -0.11 12.23
N THR A 54 -12.92 -1.11 12.67
CA THR A 54 -12.99 -1.52 14.08
C THR A 54 -11.64 -2.03 14.56
N LEU A 55 -11.00 -2.91 13.78
CA LEU A 55 -9.66 -3.41 14.05
C LEU A 55 -8.66 -2.26 14.20
N THR A 56 -8.66 -1.28 13.29
CA THR A 56 -7.76 -0.12 13.37
C THR A 56 -7.90 0.62 14.71
N VAL A 57 -9.13 0.87 15.16
CA VAL A 57 -9.39 1.53 16.45
C VAL A 57 -8.87 0.70 17.62
N HIS A 58 -9.14 -0.61 17.61
CA HIS A 58 -8.66 -1.49 18.67
C HIS A 58 -7.13 -1.59 18.71
N LEU A 59 -6.46 -1.74 17.56
CA LEU A 59 -4.99 -1.78 17.50
C LEU A 59 -4.37 -0.48 18.03
N GLN A 60 -4.95 0.67 17.69
CA GLN A 60 -4.51 1.96 18.22
C GLN A 60 -4.69 2.03 19.75
N GLN A 61 -5.81 1.54 20.27
CA GLN A 61 -6.06 1.46 21.71
C GLN A 61 -5.08 0.52 22.43
N GLU A 62 -4.84 -0.67 21.88
CA GLU A 62 -3.88 -1.64 22.43
C GLU A 62 -2.47 -1.06 22.48
N ARG A 63 -2.07 -0.31 21.45
CA ARG A 63 -0.78 0.41 21.46
C ARG A 63 -0.69 1.44 22.57
N GLN A 64 -1.76 2.18 22.84
CA GLN A 64 -1.79 3.14 23.95
C GLN A 64 -1.67 2.42 25.30
N ILE A 65 -2.40 1.32 25.50
CA ILE A 65 -2.34 0.51 26.73
C ILE A 65 -0.93 -0.07 26.93
N ALA A 66 -0.30 -0.53 25.85
CA ALA A 66 1.07 -1.05 25.86
C ALA A 66 2.16 0.05 26.01
N GLY A 67 1.78 1.34 26.11
CA GLY A 67 2.72 2.44 26.24
C GLY A 67 3.56 2.71 24.97
N ARG A 68 3.06 2.30 23.80
CA ARG A 68 3.72 2.43 22.49
C ARG A 68 2.87 3.24 21.49
N PRO A 69 2.47 4.48 21.83
CA PRO A 69 1.73 5.32 20.90
C PRO A 69 2.52 5.52 19.59
N PRO A 70 1.86 5.62 18.43
CA PRO A 70 2.56 5.79 17.17
C PRO A 70 3.25 7.16 17.10
N SER A 71 4.53 7.16 16.70
CA SER A 71 5.33 8.37 16.47
C SER A 71 4.85 9.14 15.23
N SER A 72 5.32 10.37 15.05
CA SER A 72 5.03 11.16 13.84
C SER A 72 5.52 10.44 12.58
N ALA A 73 6.73 9.87 12.60
CA ALA A 73 7.27 9.10 11.47
C ALA A 73 6.37 7.91 11.12
N GLN A 74 5.95 7.12 12.11
CA GLN A 74 5.05 5.98 11.91
C GLN A 74 3.70 6.41 11.34
N ARG A 75 3.16 7.57 11.77
CA ARG A 75 1.92 8.12 11.20
C ARG A 75 2.07 8.56 9.74
N ILE A 76 3.21 9.14 9.38
CA ILE A 76 3.51 9.53 7.98
C ILE A 76 3.67 8.27 7.12
N LEU A 77 4.41 7.27 7.60
CA LEU A 77 4.56 5.98 6.92
C LEU A 77 3.22 5.26 6.75
N ALA A 78 2.31 5.35 7.73
CA ALA A 78 0.96 4.82 7.58
C ALA A 78 0.16 5.52 6.45
N GLN A 79 0.35 6.82 6.24
CA GLN A 79 -0.27 7.55 5.12
C GLN A 79 0.29 7.09 3.77
N TYR A 80 1.60 6.90 3.69
CA TYR A 80 2.24 6.28 2.52
C TYR A 80 1.71 4.88 2.26
N HIS A 81 1.58 4.05 3.30
CA HIS A 81 1.06 2.69 3.18
C HIS A 81 -0.38 2.65 2.65
N VAL A 82 -1.22 3.62 3.02
CA VAL A 82 -2.56 3.81 2.43
C VAL A 82 -2.47 4.08 0.93
N ALA A 83 -1.55 4.95 0.49
CA ALA A 83 -1.34 5.21 -0.94
C ALA A 83 -0.82 3.96 -1.68
N TYR A 84 0.05 3.17 -1.05
CA TYR A 84 0.55 1.91 -1.60
C TYR A 84 -0.59 0.91 -1.83
N ARG A 85 -1.41 0.63 -0.81
CA ARG A 85 -2.55 -0.28 -0.96
C ARG A 85 -3.57 0.23 -1.98
N ASP A 86 -3.81 1.54 -2.06
CA ASP A 86 -4.71 2.14 -3.06
C ASP A 86 -4.19 1.97 -4.49
N LEU A 87 -2.90 2.17 -4.74
CA LEU A 87 -2.26 1.94 -6.04
C LEU A 87 -2.51 0.50 -6.54
N TYR A 88 -2.23 -0.49 -5.69
CA TYR A 88 -2.41 -1.89 -6.07
C TYR A 88 -3.87 -2.30 -6.20
N ALA A 89 -4.76 -1.71 -5.39
CA ALA A 89 -6.20 -1.90 -5.56
C ALA A 89 -6.71 -1.30 -6.88
N ALA A 90 -6.18 -0.14 -7.30
CA ALA A 90 -6.50 0.48 -8.60
C ALA A 90 -6.03 -0.37 -9.78
N MET A 91 -4.93 -1.11 -9.60
CA MET A 91 -4.38 -1.98 -10.64
C MET A 91 -4.98 -3.39 -10.70
N ARG A 92 -5.89 -3.74 -9.79
CA ARG A 92 -6.43 -5.10 -9.72
C ARG A 92 -7.32 -5.41 -10.93
N GLY A 93 -7.12 -6.58 -11.53
CA GLY A 93 -7.91 -7.05 -12.67
C GLY A 93 -7.65 -6.31 -13.98
N ILE A 94 -6.51 -5.62 -14.12
CA ILE A 94 -6.03 -5.10 -15.40
C ILE A 94 -5.35 -6.24 -16.18
N ASP A 95 -5.72 -6.40 -17.45
CA ASP A 95 -5.10 -7.37 -18.35
C ASP A 95 -3.75 -6.88 -18.93
N ALA A 96 -2.97 -7.80 -19.48
CA ALA A 96 -1.65 -7.52 -20.05
C ALA A 96 -1.67 -6.49 -21.20
N THR A 97 -2.74 -6.44 -22.00
CA THR A 97 -2.85 -5.50 -23.12
C THR A 97 -3.06 -4.08 -22.60
N THR A 98 -3.97 -3.90 -21.65
CA THR A 98 -4.25 -2.60 -21.02
C THR A 98 -3.02 -2.06 -20.28
N LEU A 99 -2.23 -2.92 -19.65
CA LEU A 99 -0.99 -2.52 -18.95
C LEU A 99 0.05 -1.84 -19.85
N ASP A 100 0.11 -2.25 -21.12
CA ASP A 100 1.12 -1.81 -22.10
C ASP A 100 0.59 -0.82 -23.13
N THR A 101 -0.71 -0.52 -23.10
CA THR A 101 -1.31 0.41 -24.05
C THR A 101 -1.23 1.83 -23.49
N PRO A 102 -0.55 2.77 -24.17
CA PRO A 102 -0.57 4.17 -23.76
C PRO A 102 -1.96 4.79 -24.05
N PRO A 103 -2.45 5.70 -23.19
CA PRO A 103 -3.75 6.33 -23.39
C PRO A 103 -3.78 7.34 -24.55
N ALA A 104 -2.62 7.89 -24.92
CA ALA A 104 -2.43 8.81 -26.04
C ALA A 104 -0.97 8.77 -26.53
N GLU A 105 -0.69 9.39 -27.68
CA GLU A 105 0.68 9.57 -28.17
C GLU A 105 1.54 10.30 -27.14
N ALA A 106 2.74 9.79 -26.89
CA ALA A 106 3.70 10.30 -25.90
C ALA A 106 3.27 10.24 -24.42
N GLU A 107 2.11 9.66 -24.08
CA GLU A 107 1.73 9.38 -22.69
C GLU A 107 2.20 7.98 -22.25
N TRP A 108 2.46 7.82 -20.95
CA TRP A 108 2.98 6.56 -20.40
C TRP A 108 1.89 5.50 -20.24
N PRO A 109 2.15 4.23 -20.63
CA PRO A 109 1.32 3.11 -20.24
C PRO A 109 1.43 2.85 -18.72
N VAL A 110 0.48 2.07 -18.17
CA VAL A 110 0.42 1.76 -16.74
C VAL A 110 1.71 1.10 -16.25
N ARG A 111 2.28 0.16 -17.01
CA ARG A 111 3.54 -0.50 -16.63
C ARG A 111 4.69 0.49 -16.43
N GLN A 112 4.84 1.42 -17.36
CA GLN A 112 5.90 2.44 -17.27
C GLN A 112 5.68 3.37 -16.07
N ALA A 113 4.43 3.77 -15.82
CA ALA A 113 4.11 4.57 -14.64
C ALA A 113 4.43 3.82 -13.33
N LEU A 114 4.15 2.52 -13.26
CA LEU A 114 4.48 1.70 -12.09
C LEU A 114 5.99 1.56 -11.88
N GLY A 115 6.76 1.29 -12.94
CA GLY A 115 8.23 1.25 -12.86
C GLY A 115 8.79 2.58 -12.37
N HIS A 116 8.23 3.71 -12.84
CA HIS A 116 8.61 5.03 -12.35
C HIS A 116 8.29 5.26 -10.86
N ILE A 117 7.12 4.83 -10.39
CA ILE A 117 6.75 4.91 -8.96
C ILE A 117 7.74 4.11 -8.11
N ALA A 118 8.01 2.85 -8.50
CA ALA A 118 8.87 1.96 -7.75
C ALA A 118 10.33 2.47 -7.67
N GLY A 119 10.86 2.98 -8.78
CA GLY A 119 12.19 3.60 -8.80
C GLY A 119 12.26 4.90 -7.99
N ALA A 120 11.19 5.70 -7.98
CA ALA A 120 11.14 6.89 -7.13
C ALA A 120 11.13 6.55 -5.64
N ASP A 121 10.37 5.52 -5.23
CA ASP A 121 10.40 5.02 -3.85
C ASP A 121 11.81 4.54 -3.46
N ALA A 122 12.50 3.79 -4.33
CA ALA A 122 13.90 3.39 -4.09
C ALA A 122 14.84 4.60 -3.96
N GLY A 123 14.68 5.60 -4.83
CA GLY A 123 15.43 6.86 -4.78
C GLY A 123 15.21 7.64 -3.49
N PHE A 124 13.95 7.85 -3.07
CA PHE A 124 13.65 8.54 -1.81
C PHE A 124 14.14 7.77 -0.58
N PHE A 125 13.99 6.44 -0.61
CA PHE A 125 14.45 5.55 0.45
C PHE A 125 15.96 5.65 0.66
N THR A 126 16.75 5.42 -0.38
CA THR A 126 18.22 5.44 -0.30
C THR A 126 18.75 6.79 0.17
N VAL A 127 18.14 7.87 -0.32
CA VAL A 127 18.45 9.24 0.08
C VAL A 127 18.17 9.50 1.56
N LEU A 128 17.04 9.01 2.09
CA LEU A 128 16.69 9.16 3.50
C LEU A 128 17.63 8.36 4.40
N VAL A 129 17.92 7.10 4.04
CA VAL A 129 18.85 6.25 4.79
C VAL A 129 20.25 6.86 4.81
N ASN A 130 20.74 7.39 3.68
CA ASN A 130 22.03 8.08 3.62
C ASN A 130 22.06 9.32 4.54
N ALA A 131 21.01 10.16 4.49
CA ALA A 131 20.94 11.34 5.34
C ALA A 131 20.94 10.96 6.83
N LEU A 132 20.10 10.01 7.24
CA LEU A 132 20.02 9.53 8.63
C LEU A 132 21.34 8.91 9.09
N THR A 133 22.01 8.14 8.24
CA THR A 133 23.32 7.53 8.54
C THR A 133 24.37 8.60 8.86
N GLN A 134 24.46 9.65 8.02
CA GLN A 134 25.38 10.77 8.24
C GLN A 134 25.04 11.56 9.51
N LEU A 135 23.76 11.90 9.70
CA LEU A 135 23.29 12.67 10.86
C LEU A 135 23.53 11.90 12.17
N ARG A 136 23.24 10.60 12.22
CA ARG A 136 23.48 9.72 13.38
C ARG A 136 24.98 9.56 13.66
N ALA A 137 25.84 9.71 12.65
CA ALA A 137 27.30 9.76 12.82
C ALA A 137 27.83 11.14 13.24
N GLY A 138 26.96 12.13 13.46
CA GLY A 138 27.33 13.47 13.91
C GLY A 138 27.69 14.45 12.79
N VAL A 139 27.42 14.12 11.52
CA VAL A 139 27.60 15.04 10.39
C VAL A 139 26.48 16.07 10.41
N SER A 140 26.81 17.34 10.65
CA SER A 140 25.81 18.43 10.73
C SER A 140 25.25 18.87 9.38
N GLU A 141 26.01 18.67 8.31
CA GLU A 141 25.64 19.04 6.94
C GLU A 141 25.74 17.81 6.03
N PRO A 142 24.63 17.04 5.89
CA PRO A 142 24.62 15.84 5.07
C PRO A 142 24.94 16.16 3.62
N VAL A 143 25.79 15.34 3.01
CA VAL A 143 26.17 15.48 1.60
C VAL A 143 25.35 14.56 0.70
N LYS A 144 25.31 14.93 -0.58
CA LYS A 144 24.68 14.11 -1.61
C LYS A 144 25.36 12.74 -1.68
N MET A 145 24.53 11.70 -1.83
CA MET A 145 24.95 10.33 -2.02
C MET A 145 25.60 10.12 -3.40
N ASP A 146 26.68 9.35 -3.45
CA ASP A 146 27.26 8.86 -4.71
C ASP A 146 26.66 7.50 -5.14
N LEU A 147 27.03 7.02 -6.32
CA LEU A 147 26.48 5.77 -6.86
C LEU A 147 26.87 4.55 -6.03
N GLU A 148 28.09 4.50 -5.49
CA GLU A 148 28.54 3.39 -4.67
C GLU A 148 27.71 3.28 -3.38
N THR A 149 27.45 4.41 -2.73
CA THR A 149 26.61 4.47 -1.53
C THR A 149 25.15 4.12 -1.86
N TYR A 150 24.63 4.57 -3.01
CA TYR A 150 23.29 4.22 -3.48
C TYR A 150 23.13 2.70 -3.61
N GLU A 151 24.03 2.05 -4.35
CA GLU A 151 23.99 0.60 -4.56
C GLU A 151 24.17 -0.18 -3.25
N ALA A 152 25.01 0.33 -2.34
CA ALA A 152 25.23 -0.28 -1.03
C ALA A 152 23.97 -0.25 -0.15
N ILE A 153 23.25 0.88 -0.12
CA ILE A 153 22.00 1.01 0.64
C ILE A 153 20.87 0.20 -0.01
N LEU A 154 20.75 0.27 -1.33
CA LEU A 154 19.74 -0.48 -2.07
C LEU A 154 19.99 -1.99 -1.97
N GLY A 155 21.26 -2.40 -1.84
CA GLY A 155 21.67 -3.80 -1.82
C GLY A 155 21.65 -4.43 -3.22
N MET A 156 21.69 -3.61 -4.26
CA MET A 156 21.51 -4.00 -5.67
C MET A 156 22.30 -3.06 -6.57
N LYS A 157 22.80 -3.55 -7.71
CA LYS A 157 23.44 -2.72 -8.74
C LYS A 157 22.40 -1.88 -9.47
N ALA A 158 22.77 -0.66 -9.87
CA ALA A 158 21.85 0.21 -10.62
C ALA A 158 21.36 -0.46 -11.93
N THR A 159 22.22 -1.26 -12.58
CA THR A 159 21.82 -2.02 -13.78
C THR A 159 20.78 -3.10 -13.50
N ASP A 160 20.81 -3.72 -12.30
CA ASP A 160 19.85 -4.75 -11.92
C ASP A 160 18.52 -4.11 -11.52
N GLU A 161 18.56 -2.92 -10.91
CA GLU A 161 17.39 -2.10 -10.64
C GLU A 161 16.70 -1.68 -11.95
N ASP A 162 17.45 -1.11 -12.90
CA ASP A 162 16.91 -0.72 -14.21
C ASP A 162 16.21 -1.91 -14.90
N ALA A 163 16.85 -3.08 -14.87
CA ALA A 163 16.28 -4.31 -15.44
C ALA A 163 14.99 -4.76 -14.71
N ALA A 164 14.88 -4.55 -13.40
CA ALA A 164 13.67 -4.85 -12.64
C ALA A 164 12.54 -3.87 -12.96
N LEU A 165 12.85 -2.56 -13.08
CA LEU A 165 11.88 -1.48 -13.30
C LEU A 165 11.35 -1.43 -14.75
N GLU A 166 12.14 -1.88 -15.72
CA GLU A 166 11.74 -1.96 -17.13
C GLU A 166 11.21 -3.36 -17.52
N GLY A 167 11.25 -4.29 -16.57
CA GLY A 167 10.96 -5.71 -16.78
C GLY A 167 9.47 -6.09 -16.85
N PRO A 168 9.16 -7.38 -16.67
CA PRO A 168 7.78 -7.85 -16.57
C PRO A 168 7.08 -7.23 -15.34
N LEU A 169 5.76 -7.06 -15.40
CA LEU A 169 4.97 -6.52 -14.28
C LEU A 169 5.29 -7.22 -12.95
N THR A 170 5.42 -8.56 -12.96
CA THR A 170 5.76 -9.34 -11.77
C THR A 170 7.11 -8.94 -11.15
N GLY A 171 8.09 -8.58 -11.98
CA GLY A 171 9.39 -8.09 -11.52
C GLY A 171 9.28 -6.70 -10.88
N ILE A 172 8.57 -5.78 -11.52
CA ILE A 172 8.33 -4.43 -11.00
C ILE A 172 7.60 -4.50 -9.65
N VAL A 173 6.54 -5.32 -9.58
CA VAL A 173 5.74 -5.49 -8.35
C VAL A 173 6.59 -6.09 -7.23
N ALA A 174 7.38 -7.13 -7.50
CA ALA A 174 8.24 -7.75 -6.50
C ALA A 174 9.31 -6.76 -5.99
N PHE A 175 9.91 -5.97 -6.89
CA PHE A 175 10.86 -4.92 -6.51
C PHE A 175 10.19 -3.85 -5.64
N HIS A 176 9.02 -3.36 -6.05
CA HIS A 176 8.30 -2.34 -5.29
C HIS A 176 7.84 -2.84 -3.92
N GLU A 177 7.36 -4.08 -3.82
CA GLU A 177 6.99 -4.72 -2.56
C GLU A 177 8.18 -4.83 -1.61
N MET A 178 9.34 -5.27 -2.13
CA MET A 178 10.59 -5.32 -1.37
C MET A 178 10.96 -3.94 -0.82
N ILE A 179 10.98 -2.92 -1.68
CA ILE A 179 11.34 -1.54 -1.28
C ILE A 179 10.33 -0.96 -0.30
N HIS A 180 9.04 -1.13 -0.54
CA HIS A 180 7.98 -0.70 0.37
C HIS A 180 8.14 -1.33 1.76
N GLY A 181 8.40 -2.64 1.83
CA GLY A 181 8.66 -3.32 3.10
C GLY A 181 9.86 -2.75 3.86
N ARG A 182 10.95 -2.46 3.15
CA ARG A 182 12.14 -1.80 3.71
C ARG A 182 11.85 -0.39 4.20
N ILE A 183 11.10 0.41 3.43
CA ILE A 183 10.69 1.77 3.81
C ILE A 183 9.92 1.73 5.13
N LEU A 184 8.93 0.84 5.26
CA LEU A 184 8.14 0.75 6.50
C LEU A 184 8.99 0.28 7.68
N ALA A 185 9.87 -0.72 7.49
CA ALA A 185 10.66 -1.29 8.57
C ALA A 185 11.84 -0.39 9.00
N GLU A 186 12.64 0.09 8.06
CA GLU A 186 13.90 0.79 8.34
C GLU A 186 13.70 2.28 8.68
N LEU A 187 12.54 2.87 8.34
CA LEU A 187 12.24 4.28 8.63
C LEU A 187 11.23 4.46 9.78
N ALA A 188 10.72 3.38 10.38
CA ALA A 188 9.75 3.46 11.47
C ALA A 188 10.30 4.05 12.78
N ASP A 189 11.63 4.02 12.96
CA ASP A 189 12.31 4.46 14.18
C ASP A 189 12.76 5.93 14.16
N ILE A 190 12.50 6.65 13.07
CA ILE A 190 12.88 8.06 12.92
C ILE A 190 12.25 8.87 14.05
N SER A 191 13.11 9.54 14.81
CA SER A 191 12.73 10.41 15.92
C SER A 191 12.15 11.74 15.45
N GLU A 192 11.46 12.44 16.37
CA GLU A 192 10.89 13.76 16.08
C GLU A 192 11.97 14.80 15.71
N ASP A 193 13.13 14.74 16.34
CA ASP A 193 14.25 15.63 16.05
C ASP A 193 14.82 15.34 14.65
N GLU A 194 14.98 14.06 14.28
CA GLU A 194 15.46 13.67 12.95
C GLU A 194 14.54 14.12 11.82
N LEU A 195 13.22 14.17 12.04
CA LEU A 195 12.26 14.66 11.06
C LEU A 195 12.55 16.10 10.60
N ALA A 196 13.14 16.94 11.47
CA ALA A 196 13.47 18.31 11.15
C ALA A 196 14.83 18.47 10.45
N LEU A 197 15.66 17.44 10.46
CA LEU A 197 17.03 17.51 9.95
C LEU A 197 17.07 17.54 8.41
N PRO A 198 18.12 18.15 7.82
CA PRO A 198 18.26 18.28 6.39
C PRO A 198 18.60 16.96 5.71
N SER A 199 18.23 16.86 4.45
CA SER A 199 18.58 15.77 3.55
C SER A 199 18.84 16.36 2.16
N VAL A 200 19.87 15.85 1.46
CA VAL A 200 20.31 16.37 0.14
C VAL A 200 20.08 15.33 -0.96
N TYR A 201 19.61 15.75 -2.14
CA TYR A 201 19.35 14.85 -3.27
C TYR A 201 19.74 15.50 -4.60
N TRP A 202 18.81 16.13 -5.33
CA TRP A 202 19.10 16.81 -6.60
C TRP A 202 18.65 18.26 -6.63
N GLU A 203 17.84 18.68 -5.65
CA GLU A 203 17.36 20.05 -5.52
C GLU A 203 18.51 21.02 -5.19
N SER A 204 18.30 22.30 -5.45
CA SER A 204 19.32 23.34 -5.23
C SER A 204 19.64 23.59 -3.75
N GLY A 205 18.81 23.11 -2.83
CA GLY A 205 19.01 23.22 -1.40
C GLY A 205 18.49 21.99 -0.64
N PRO A 206 18.90 21.82 0.63
CA PRO A 206 18.45 20.71 1.44
C PRO A 206 16.94 20.82 1.73
N LEU A 207 16.29 19.66 1.79
CA LEU A 207 14.91 19.52 2.24
C LEU A 207 14.87 18.66 3.50
N SER A 208 13.88 18.83 4.36
CA SER A 208 13.84 18.06 5.61
C SER A 208 13.53 16.58 5.36
N VAL A 209 13.98 15.72 6.29
CA VAL A 209 13.59 14.30 6.35
C VAL A 209 12.07 14.17 6.31
N ARG A 210 11.33 14.99 7.07
CA ARG A 210 9.86 15.03 7.06
C ARG A 210 9.29 15.29 5.66
N PHE A 211 9.84 16.27 4.95
CA PHE A 211 9.38 16.57 3.59
C PHE A 211 9.54 15.35 2.70
N ARG A 212 10.70 14.69 2.72
CA ARG A 212 10.96 13.49 1.90
C ARG A 212 10.10 12.30 2.29
N LEU A 213 9.82 12.09 3.58
CA LEU A 213 8.86 11.06 4.00
C LEU A 213 7.46 11.30 3.42
N HIS A 214 6.99 12.54 3.36
CA HIS A 214 5.71 12.86 2.68
C HIS A 214 5.79 12.77 1.15
N ARG A 215 6.99 12.77 0.56
CA ARG A 215 7.15 12.60 -0.90
C ARG A 215 6.78 11.21 -1.36
N PHE A 216 7.00 10.18 -0.55
CA PHE A 216 6.51 8.83 -0.83
C PHE A 216 5.01 8.83 -1.13
N GLU A 217 4.19 9.32 -0.19
CA GLU A 217 2.73 9.36 -0.39
C GLU A 217 2.34 10.27 -1.56
N SER A 218 2.82 11.52 -1.58
CA SER A 218 2.35 12.51 -2.55
C SER A 218 2.75 12.17 -3.99
N HIS A 219 3.94 11.59 -4.21
CA HIS A 219 4.37 11.11 -5.54
C HIS A 219 3.55 9.88 -5.97
N MET A 220 3.37 8.92 -5.08
CA MET A 220 2.57 7.73 -5.36
C MET A 220 1.13 8.08 -5.72
N ARG A 221 0.48 8.99 -4.97
CA ARG A 221 -0.87 9.47 -5.30
C ARG A 221 -0.93 10.20 -6.63
N GLN A 222 0.06 11.04 -6.93
CA GLN A 222 0.14 11.74 -8.21
C GLN A 222 0.10 10.75 -9.38
N HIS A 223 0.88 9.67 -9.33
CA HIS A 223 0.92 8.69 -10.40
C HIS A 223 -0.21 7.65 -10.33
N THR A 224 -0.81 7.40 -9.17
CA THR A 224 -2.05 6.63 -9.07
C THR A 224 -3.19 7.36 -9.80
N VAL A 225 -3.29 8.69 -9.67
CA VAL A 225 -4.23 9.50 -10.44
C VAL A 225 -3.94 9.43 -11.94
N GLN A 226 -2.66 9.40 -12.34
CA GLN A 226 -2.28 9.19 -13.74
C GLN A 226 -2.76 7.81 -14.24
N ILE A 227 -2.56 6.74 -13.46
CA ILE A 227 -3.03 5.39 -13.78
C ILE A 227 -4.56 5.36 -13.92
N ASP A 228 -5.30 5.95 -12.97
CA ASP A 228 -6.76 6.04 -13.03
C ASP A 228 -7.24 6.73 -14.32
N LYS A 229 -6.59 7.84 -14.71
CA LYS A 229 -6.89 8.53 -15.97
C LYS A 229 -6.61 7.65 -17.18
N THR A 230 -5.49 6.94 -17.19
CA THR A 230 -5.12 6.00 -18.27
C THR A 230 -6.20 4.92 -18.41
N LEU A 231 -6.61 4.30 -17.30
CA LEU A 231 -7.63 3.25 -17.32
C LEU A 231 -8.97 3.76 -17.85
N VAL A 232 -9.41 4.96 -17.44
CA VAL A 232 -10.63 5.57 -17.98
C VAL A 232 -10.51 5.84 -19.48
N ALA A 233 -9.38 6.37 -19.95
CA ALA A 233 -9.15 6.67 -21.36
C ALA A 233 -9.18 5.41 -22.23
N LEU A 234 -8.73 4.26 -21.70
CA LEU A 234 -8.75 2.96 -22.37
C LEU A 234 -10.10 2.23 -22.25
N GLY A 235 -11.10 2.81 -21.59
CA GLY A 235 -12.41 2.18 -21.39
C GLY A 235 -12.46 1.17 -20.23
N HIS A 236 -11.45 1.15 -19.38
CA HIS A 236 -11.30 0.27 -18.21
C HIS A 236 -11.51 1.01 -16.87
N GLY A 237 -12.39 2.03 -16.86
CA GLY A 237 -12.72 2.76 -15.64
C GLY A 237 -13.27 1.85 -14.51
N PRO A 238 -13.12 2.23 -13.23
CA PRO A 238 -13.48 1.36 -12.11
C PRO A 238 -15.01 1.21 -11.95
N THR A 239 -15.45 -0.04 -11.86
CA THR A 239 -16.83 -0.45 -11.51
C THR A 239 -17.15 -0.14 -10.05
N GLU A 240 -18.42 -0.27 -9.63
CA GLU A 240 -18.82 -0.12 -8.22
C GLU A 240 -18.03 -1.09 -7.32
N ALA A 241 -17.98 -2.38 -7.67
CA ALA A 241 -17.22 -3.39 -6.92
C ALA A 241 -15.75 -3.00 -6.73
N ARG A 242 -15.08 -2.51 -7.79
CA ARG A 242 -13.68 -2.05 -7.70
C ARG A 242 -13.52 -0.82 -6.81
N ARG A 243 -14.49 0.11 -6.81
CA ARG A 243 -14.47 1.28 -5.91
C ARG A 243 -14.64 0.86 -4.44
N LEU A 244 -15.54 -0.08 -4.17
CA LEU A 244 -15.72 -0.66 -2.83
C LEU A 244 -14.47 -1.41 -2.37
N LEU A 245 -13.81 -2.17 -3.25
CA LEU A 245 -12.52 -2.80 -2.94
C LEU A 245 -11.44 -1.78 -2.60
N ARG A 246 -11.32 -0.67 -3.34
CA ARG A 246 -10.36 0.39 -2.99
C ARG A 246 -10.61 0.96 -1.58
N MET A 247 -11.88 1.11 -1.17
CA MET A 247 -12.20 1.49 0.21
C MET A 247 -11.73 0.45 1.24
N ILE A 248 -11.94 -0.84 0.96
CA ILE A 248 -11.50 -1.95 1.81
C ILE A 248 -9.97 -1.98 1.91
N TYR A 249 -9.23 -1.86 0.80
CA TYR A 249 -7.77 -1.81 0.82
C TYR A 249 -7.23 -0.59 1.58
N GLY A 250 -7.91 0.56 1.48
CA GLY A 250 -7.60 1.72 2.31
C GLY A 250 -7.84 1.48 3.81
N ALA A 251 -8.88 0.73 4.17
CA ALA A 251 -9.13 0.34 5.56
C ALA A 251 -8.13 -0.71 6.07
N LEU A 252 -7.73 -1.67 5.22
CA LEU A 252 -6.68 -2.64 5.50
C LEU A 252 -5.36 -1.92 5.80
N ALA A 253 -4.98 -0.98 4.94
CA ALA A 253 -3.80 -0.15 5.15
C ALA A 253 -3.87 0.66 6.46
N GLY A 254 -5.07 1.06 6.90
CA GLY A 254 -5.27 1.71 8.19
C GLY A 254 -4.93 0.79 9.36
N ALA A 255 -5.34 -0.48 9.29
CA ALA A 255 -5.04 -1.47 10.31
C ALA A 255 -3.55 -1.86 10.30
N GLU A 256 -2.98 -2.12 9.13
CA GLU A 256 -1.54 -2.42 8.96
C GLU A 256 -0.68 -1.22 9.38
N GLY A 257 -1.08 -0.01 9.00
CA GLY A 257 -0.43 1.23 9.40
C GLY A 257 -0.44 1.49 10.90
N ALA A 258 -1.49 1.05 11.61
CA ALA A 258 -1.55 1.10 13.06
C ALA A 258 -0.49 0.20 13.72
N LEU A 259 0.02 -0.80 13.02
CA LEU A 259 1.01 -1.77 13.53
C LEU A 259 2.47 -1.38 13.24
N ILE A 260 2.73 -0.37 12.41
CA ILE A 260 4.11 0.03 12.06
C ILE A 260 4.92 0.35 13.32
N GLY A 261 6.00 -0.41 13.57
CA GLY A 261 6.85 -0.29 14.75
C GLY A 261 6.25 -0.88 16.04
N ALA A 262 5.19 -1.69 15.93
CA ALA A 262 4.56 -2.45 17.01
C ALA A 262 3.80 -3.68 16.47
N GLU A 263 4.46 -4.45 15.61
CA GLU A 263 3.91 -5.55 14.82
C GLU A 263 3.32 -6.68 15.67
N GLU A 264 3.73 -6.80 16.93
CA GLU A 264 3.22 -7.82 17.85
C GLU A 264 1.89 -7.45 18.53
N VAL A 265 1.48 -6.17 18.48
CA VAL A 265 0.33 -5.68 19.23
C VAL A 265 -0.97 -6.20 18.61
N GLY A 266 -1.83 -6.79 19.44
CA GLY A 266 -3.19 -7.17 19.01
C GLY A 266 -3.22 -8.30 17.98
N ALA A 267 -2.24 -9.21 17.98
CA ALA A 267 -2.21 -10.37 17.07
C ALA A 267 -3.52 -11.19 17.07
N ASP A 268 -4.13 -11.37 18.25
CA ASP A 268 -5.42 -12.06 18.39
C ASP A 268 -6.56 -11.29 17.69
N LEU A 269 -6.54 -9.95 17.75
CA LEU A 269 -7.52 -9.10 17.06
C LEU A 269 -7.37 -9.23 15.54
N VAL A 270 -6.13 -9.19 15.05
CA VAL A 270 -5.82 -9.35 13.62
C VAL A 270 -6.31 -10.72 13.13
N SER A 271 -6.04 -11.79 13.88
CA SER A 271 -6.48 -13.14 13.55
C SER A 271 -8.00 -13.27 13.58
N ALA A 272 -8.67 -12.72 14.59
CA ALA A 272 -10.13 -12.74 14.69
C ALA A 272 -10.79 -12.01 13.51
N THR A 273 -10.29 -10.82 13.15
CA THR A 273 -10.79 -10.06 11.99
C THR A 273 -10.56 -10.79 10.68
N ALA A 274 -9.38 -11.41 10.48
CA ALA A 274 -9.11 -12.22 9.30
C ALA A 274 -10.13 -13.38 9.16
N ASN A 275 -10.41 -14.08 10.26
CA ASN A 275 -11.41 -15.16 10.28
C ASN A 275 -12.83 -14.67 9.98
N ALA A 276 -13.23 -13.51 10.51
CA ALA A 276 -14.54 -12.93 10.24
C ALA A 276 -14.71 -12.60 8.74
N ILE A 277 -13.68 -11.99 8.14
CA ILE A 277 -13.66 -11.68 6.70
C ILE A 277 -13.72 -12.96 5.87
N ALA A 278 -12.95 -13.99 6.23
CA ALA A 278 -13.00 -15.28 5.55
C ALA A 278 -14.40 -15.92 5.63
N GLY A 279 -15.11 -15.74 6.75
CA GLY A 279 -16.51 -16.12 6.90
C GLY A 279 -17.43 -15.42 5.91
N TYR A 280 -17.34 -14.09 5.81
CA TYR A 280 -18.09 -13.32 4.81
C TYR A 280 -17.76 -13.78 3.38
N THR A 281 -16.48 -14.00 3.05
CA THR A 281 -16.06 -14.50 1.74
C THR A 281 -16.73 -15.84 1.41
N ALA A 282 -16.76 -16.79 2.36
CA ALA A 282 -17.39 -18.09 2.17
C ALA A 282 -18.91 -17.98 1.96
N GLU A 283 -19.60 -17.13 2.73
CA GLU A 283 -21.03 -16.88 2.55
C GLU A 283 -21.35 -16.29 1.17
N ILE A 284 -20.56 -15.31 0.73
CA ILE A 284 -20.75 -14.66 -0.57
C ILE A 284 -20.44 -15.61 -1.72
N ALA A 285 -19.45 -16.50 -1.59
CA ALA A 285 -19.18 -17.52 -2.60
C ALA A 285 -20.42 -18.40 -2.84
N VAL A 286 -21.11 -18.81 -1.77
CA VAL A 286 -22.36 -19.58 -1.87
C VAL A 286 -23.47 -18.80 -2.58
N VAL A 287 -23.66 -17.51 -2.25
CA VAL A 287 -24.67 -16.65 -2.92
C VAL A 287 -24.36 -16.46 -4.41
N LEU A 288 -23.07 -16.40 -4.76
CA LEU A 288 -22.61 -16.25 -6.14
C LEU A 288 -22.64 -17.55 -6.94
N GLY A 289 -22.67 -18.70 -6.25
CA GLY A 289 -22.63 -20.04 -6.85
C GLY A 289 -21.23 -20.48 -7.26
N GLN A 290 -20.21 -20.06 -6.50
CA GLN A 290 -18.79 -20.40 -6.70
C GLN A 290 -18.28 -21.38 -5.64
#